data_AF-A0A9W8TMR2-F1
#
_entry.id   AF-A0A9W8TMR2-F1
#
_cell.length_a   1.000
_cell.length_b   1.000
_cell.length_c   1.000
_cell.angle_alpha   90.00
_cell.angle_beta   90.00
_cell.angle_gamma   90.00
#
_symmetry.space_group_name_H-M   'P 1'
#
loop_
_entity.id
_entity.type
_entity.pdbx_description
1 polymer ?
#
loop_
_entity_poly.entity_id
_entity_poly.type
_entity_poly.pdbx_seq_one_letter_code
_entity_poly.pdbx_strand_id
1 'polypeptide(L)'
;MVVTFSDKVVDHTMPLGLWAQPLWNPERALGLENGQRGITCLGNTKQGRRCCKPISATRLEMVSLKFRFLSHLDPNPVRVRAELHELLPSLLCHLHGTQKEQVSVTWDSILDKIWETMPAHQLDQNQSTESSRQSTKPLTAWQQHGSLQTPSSPRRAAQRELPSNQQLLATMEELAAKHRRKESSLNDALDQAYRREKDVQRRLRLATEELERLQQQNDVLTAQGKDMSARLAESEAASGKLRRRLAEEKTPALAVRSLQCPSPSPSVEEESRHPPGSDSASDEEKLVESIATDDEEDRAVQPLTSGSVSAMDVYLGQCRSFETYQAKWKVLDAHPDTRLSQNAIPWPVSSGQMRDVYESNVKVFIRGMLEAVPDKDQEAFSERERKRWSQEAIGHRLRDTRMSRGLRQALRDVERGIAV
;
A
#
# COMPACT_ATOMS: atom_id res chain seq x y z
N MET A 1 3.87 -5.40 15.77
CA MET A 1 2.69 -5.01 16.58
C MET A 1 1.58 -4.72 15.59
N VAL A 2 0.48 -5.49 15.60
CA VAL A 2 -0.68 -5.22 14.72
C VAL A 2 -1.74 -4.56 15.57
N VAL A 3 -2.08 -3.31 15.26
CA VAL A 3 -3.14 -2.58 15.97
C VAL A 3 -4.48 -3.10 15.46
N THR A 4 -5.23 -3.79 16.32
CA THR A 4 -6.61 -4.15 16.05
C THR A 4 -7.51 -3.06 16.63
N PHE A 5 -8.13 -2.29 15.74
CA PHE A 5 -9.15 -1.31 16.14
C PHE A 5 -10.39 -2.06 16.64
N SER A 6 -11.04 -1.55 17.67
CA SER A 6 -12.29 -2.15 18.18
C SER A 6 -13.46 -1.80 17.27
N ASP A 7 -14.26 -2.80 16.91
CA ASP A 7 -15.44 -2.67 16.04
C ASP A 7 -16.56 -1.82 16.68
N LYS A 8 -16.44 -0.51 16.52
CA LYS A 8 -17.58 0.42 16.52
C LYS A 8 -17.62 1.11 15.16
N VAL A 9 -18.37 0.51 14.24
CA VAL A 9 -18.63 1.06 12.91
C VAL A 9 -19.48 2.34 13.07
N VAL A 10 -18.79 3.47 13.21
CA VAL A 10 -19.35 4.80 12.98
C VAL A 10 -19.07 5.13 11.53
N ASP A 11 -20.13 5.38 10.77
CA ASP A 11 -20.07 5.62 9.34
C ASP A 11 -19.33 6.94 9.05
N HIS A 12 -18.09 6.84 8.54
CA HIS A 12 -17.19 7.97 8.30
C HIS A 12 -17.14 8.38 6.81
N THR A 13 -18.19 8.07 6.03
CA THR A 13 -18.35 8.41 4.61
C THR A 13 -18.67 9.90 4.35
N MET A 14 -17.80 10.81 4.82
CA MET A 14 -17.87 12.23 4.46
C MET A 14 -17.41 12.45 3.00
N PRO A 15 -18.24 13.06 2.12
CA PRO A 15 -17.91 13.22 0.71
C PRO A 15 -16.82 14.28 0.49
N LEU A 16 -15.71 13.88 -0.15
CA LEU A 16 -14.50 14.68 -0.36
C LEU A 16 -14.66 16.00 -1.15
N GLY A 17 -15.86 16.33 -1.65
CA GLY A 17 -16.14 17.55 -2.41
C GLY A 17 -16.39 18.81 -1.57
N LEU A 18 -16.69 18.66 -0.28
CA LEU A 18 -16.96 19.77 0.65
C LEU A 18 -16.29 19.52 2.00
N TRP A 19 -14.96 19.55 2.02
CA TRP A 19 -14.23 19.72 3.28
C TRP A 19 -14.56 21.12 3.81
N ALA A 20 -15.30 21.20 4.92
CA ALA A 20 -15.48 22.45 5.65
C ALA A 20 -14.10 23.03 6.04
N GLN A 21 -14.00 24.35 6.21
CA GLN A 21 -12.74 24.95 6.64
C GLN A 21 -12.27 24.31 7.97
N PRO A 22 -10.96 24.06 8.15
CA PRO A 22 -10.45 23.50 9.40
C PRO A 22 -10.81 24.42 10.56
N LEU A 23 -11.39 23.85 11.61
CA LEU A 23 -11.80 24.57 12.83
C LEU A 23 -10.58 25.17 13.56
N TRP A 24 -9.43 24.48 13.46
CA TRP A 24 -8.16 24.90 14.05
C TRP A 24 -6.98 24.27 13.29
N ASN A 25 -5.78 24.86 13.40
CA ASN A 25 -4.54 24.23 12.91
C ASN A 25 -3.81 23.57 14.10
N PRO A 26 -3.82 22.23 14.25
CA PRO A 26 -3.14 21.54 15.34
C PRO A 26 -1.61 21.63 15.26
N GLU A 27 -1.01 21.73 14.07
CA GLU A 27 0.45 21.87 13.94
C GLU A 27 0.93 23.20 14.51
N ARG A 28 0.23 24.30 14.19
CA ARG A 28 0.52 25.62 14.75
C ARG A 28 0.15 25.71 16.24
N ALA A 29 -1.01 25.18 16.62
CA ALA A 29 -1.53 25.28 17.99
C ALA A 29 -0.70 24.48 19.00
N LEU A 30 -0.20 23.30 18.62
CA LEU A 30 0.68 22.46 19.44
C LEU A 30 2.17 22.83 19.31
N GLY A 31 2.48 23.95 18.64
CA GLY A 31 3.84 24.48 18.49
C GLY A 31 4.79 23.59 17.66
N LEU A 32 4.26 22.82 16.71
CA LEU A 32 5.00 21.80 15.97
C LEU A 32 5.82 22.36 14.81
N GLU A 33 5.31 23.39 14.13
CA GLU A 33 5.98 24.11 13.04
C GLU A 33 7.33 24.71 13.52
N ASN A 34 8.46 24.08 13.20
CA ASN A 34 9.80 24.58 13.55
C ASN A 34 10.38 25.46 12.44
N GLY A 35 9.57 26.42 11.95
CA GLY A 35 9.89 27.37 10.88
C GLY A 35 10.59 26.72 9.69
N GLN A 36 11.87 27.06 9.49
CA GLN A 36 12.72 26.56 8.40
C GLN A 36 12.96 25.04 8.38
N ARG A 37 12.59 24.29 9.43
CA ARG A 37 12.92 22.86 9.61
C ARG A 37 11.72 21.90 9.57
N GLY A 38 10.52 22.40 9.26
CA GLY A 38 9.29 21.60 9.27
C GLY A 38 8.97 21.02 10.65
N ILE A 39 8.38 19.81 10.70
CA ILE A 39 8.07 19.14 11.97
C ILE A 39 9.30 18.36 12.47
N THR A 40 9.95 18.89 13.52
CA THR A 40 11.02 18.19 14.25
C THR A 40 10.50 17.49 15.51
N CYS A 41 11.31 16.59 16.06
CA CYS A 41 11.06 15.89 17.32
C CYS A 41 10.53 16.82 18.43
N LEU A 42 9.48 16.37 19.14
CA LEU A 42 8.85 17.12 20.24
C LEU A 42 9.71 17.20 21.52
N GLY A 43 10.56 16.19 21.73
CA GLY A 43 11.35 16.08 22.96
C GLY A 43 12.34 17.22 23.17
N ASN A 44 12.61 17.53 24.44
CA ASN A 44 13.56 18.56 24.86
C ASN A 44 14.91 17.95 25.22
N THR A 45 15.97 18.58 24.73
CA THR A 45 17.36 18.28 25.13
C THR A 45 17.59 18.58 26.61
N LYS A 46 18.71 18.10 27.19
CA LYS A 46 19.12 18.42 28.56
C LYS A 46 19.29 19.93 28.86
N GLN A 47 19.34 20.77 27.83
CA GLN A 47 19.40 22.23 27.92
C GLN A 47 18.02 22.92 27.82
N GLY A 48 16.92 22.15 27.90
CA GLY A 48 15.55 22.66 27.74
C GLY A 48 15.15 23.06 26.31
N ARG A 49 16.09 23.02 25.35
CA ARG A 49 15.83 23.34 23.93
C ARG A 49 15.17 22.15 23.23
N ARG A 50 14.11 22.40 22.44
CA ARG A 50 13.42 21.41 21.60
C ARG A 50 14.41 20.72 20.63
N CYS A 51 14.22 19.42 20.41
CA CYS A 51 15.09 18.61 19.58
C CYS A 51 14.93 18.94 18.09
N CYS A 52 16.01 19.39 17.45
CA CYS A 52 16.07 19.72 16.03
C CYS A 52 16.16 18.49 15.10
N LYS A 53 16.00 17.26 15.58
CA LYS A 53 16.04 16.05 14.75
C LYS A 53 14.73 15.93 13.95
N PRO A 54 14.77 15.86 12.61
CA PRO A 54 13.55 15.73 11.81
C PRO A 54 12.87 14.38 12.05
N ILE A 55 11.57 14.35 11.80
CA ILE A 55 10.77 13.12 11.71
C ILE A 55 11.03 12.46 10.34
N SER A 56 11.03 11.13 10.25
CA SER A 56 11.21 10.44 8.96
C SER A 56 10.00 10.63 8.05
N ALA A 57 10.20 10.72 6.73
CA ALA A 57 9.14 11.04 5.76
C ALA A 57 7.86 10.19 5.92
N THR A 58 8.00 8.85 6.02
CA THR A 58 6.89 7.91 6.22
C THR A 58 6.09 8.17 7.52
N ARG A 59 6.75 8.67 8.58
CA ARG A 59 6.06 9.10 9.81
C ARG A 59 5.44 10.49 9.64
N LEU A 60 6.10 11.39 8.92
CA LEU A 60 5.62 12.75 8.67
C LEU A 60 4.32 12.77 7.84
N GLU A 61 4.21 11.91 6.82
CA GLU A 61 3.00 11.72 6.02
C GLU A 61 1.80 11.27 6.89
N MET A 62 2.00 10.21 7.68
CA MET A 62 1.00 9.71 8.64
C MET A 62 0.60 10.77 9.67
N VAL A 63 1.58 11.50 10.22
CA VAL A 63 1.38 12.59 11.19
C VAL A 63 0.55 13.72 10.57
N SER A 64 0.92 14.21 9.39
CA SER A 64 0.23 15.33 8.73
C SER A 64 -1.15 14.93 8.23
N LEU A 65 -1.35 13.68 7.80
CA LEU A 65 -2.68 13.14 7.49
C LEU A 65 -3.58 13.11 8.73
N LYS A 66 -3.07 12.62 9.87
CA LYS A 66 -3.85 12.56 11.11
C LYS A 66 -4.09 13.95 11.71
N PHE A 67 -3.16 14.89 11.60
CA PHE A 67 -3.38 16.30 11.93
C PHE A 67 -4.41 16.97 11.02
N ARG A 68 -4.39 16.71 9.71
CA ARG A 68 -5.43 17.17 8.80
C ARG A 68 -6.81 16.62 9.18
N PHE A 69 -6.91 15.37 9.59
CA PHE A 69 -8.16 14.82 10.14
C PHE A 69 -8.59 15.56 11.43
N LEU A 70 -7.66 15.74 12.39
CA LEU A 70 -7.93 16.42 13.67
C LEU A 70 -8.30 17.90 13.49
N SER A 71 -7.82 18.59 12.45
CA SER A 71 -8.16 19.98 12.14
C SER A 71 -9.65 20.21 11.78
N HIS A 72 -10.38 19.14 11.43
CA HIS A 72 -11.83 19.18 11.18
C HIS A 72 -12.64 18.59 12.34
N LEU A 73 -12.00 18.21 13.46
CA LEU A 73 -12.68 17.90 14.71
C LEU A 73 -12.61 19.11 15.66
N ASP A 74 -13.61 19.19 16.53
CA ASP A 74 -13.58 20.06 17.71
C ASP A 74 -12.29 19.80 18.54
N PRO A 75 -11.59 20.81 19.08
CA PRO A 75 -10.36 20.61 19.86
C PRO A 75 -10.52 19.84 21.19
N ASN A 76 -11.67 19.89 21.87
CA ASN A 76 -11.82 19.39 23.25
C ASN A 76 -12.63 18.09 23.51
N PRO A 77 -13.08 17.28 22.54
CA PRO A 77 -13.60 15.95 22.86
C PRO A 77 -12.43 15.08 23.33
N VAL A 78 -12.70 14.18 24.29
CA VAL A 78 -11.72 13.17 24.77
C VAL A 78 -11.06 12.39 23.63
N ARG A 79 -11.78 12.23 22.49
CA ARG A 79 -11.27 11.64 21.26
C ARG A 79 -10.04 12.37 20.71
N VAL A 80 -10.03 13.71 20.62
CA VAL A 80 -8.88 14.45 20.07
C VAL A 80 -7.65 14.29 20.95
N ARG A 81 -7.80 14.34 22.29
CA ARG A 81 -6.69 14.04 23.23
C ARG A 81 -6.16 12.62 23.01
N ALA A 82 -7.02 11.61 22.91
CA ALA A 82 -6.61 10.22 22.68
C ALA A 82 -5.86 10.03 21.34
N GLU A 83 -6.39 10.57 20.25
CA GLU A 83 -5.79 10.48 18.90
C GLU A 83 -4.42 11.21 18.83
N LEU A 84 -4.27 12.32 19.57
CA LEU A 84 -3.01 13.04 19.75
C LEU A 84 -2.01 12.27 20.62
N HIS A 85 -2.44 11.70 21.75
CA HIS A 85 -1.58 10.89 22.63
C HIS A 85 -1.05 9.63 21.92
N GLU A 86 -1.82 9.08 20.97
CA GLU A 86 -1.40 7.99 20.07
C GLU A 86 -0.31 8.41 19.07
N LEU A 87 -0.28 9.68 18.63
CA LEU A 87 0.74 10.20 17.70
C LEU A 87 2.09 10.46 18.37
N LEU A 88 2.14 10.69 19.69
CA LEU A 88 3.37 11.07 20.40
C LEU A 88 4.59 10.14 20.15
N PRO A 89 4.47 8.79 20.11
CA PRO A 89 5.59 7.90 19.77
C PRO A 89 6.14 8.06 18.33
N SER A 90 5.33 8.61 17.41
CA SER A 90 5.76 8.95 16.06
C SER A 90 6.50 10.29 16.01
N LEU A 91 6.08 11.24 16.86
CA LEU A 91 6.60 12.61 17.00
C LEU A 91 7.86 12.72 17.88
N LEU A 92 8.22 11.64 18.60
CA LEU A 92 9.43 11.55 19.40
C LEU A 92 10.48 10.67 18.73
N CYS A 93 11.75 11.11 18.75
CA CYS A 93 12.88 10.29 18.34
C CYS A 93 13.36 9.40 19.50
N HIS A 94 14.12 8.33 19.21
CA HIS A 94 14.53 7.33 20.20
C HIS A 94 15.26 7.90 21.44
N LEU A 95 15.92 9.05 21.34
CA LEU A 95 16.59 9.71 22.47
C LEU A 95 15.63 10.40 23.46
N HIS A 96 14.37 10.62 23.06
CA HIS A 96 13.38 11.38 23.84
C HIS A 96 12.06 10.61 24.02
N GLY A 97 12.02 9.30 23.73
CA GLY A 97 10.81 8.48 23.90
C GLY A 97 10.27 8.47 25.33
N THR A 98 11.16 8.63 26.32
CA THR A 98 10.86 8.76 27.76
C THR A 98 10.24 10.10 28.17
N GLN A 99 10.02 11.02 27.23
CA GLN A 99 9.36 12.32 27.49
C GLN A 99 7.89 12.33 27.03
N LYS A 100 7.36 11.19 26.56
CA LYS A 100 5.98 11.07 26.05
C LYS A 100 4.95 11.62 27.04
N GLU A 101 5.05 11.22 28.30
CA GLU A 101 4.11 11.59 29.36
C GLU A 101 4.20 13.10 29.68
N GLN A 102 5.41 13.68 29.68
CA GLN A 102 5.61 15.12 29.87
C GLN A 102 5.01 15.93 28.71
N VAL A 103 5.19 15.48 27.47
CA VAL A 103 4.64 16.15 26.28
C VAL A 103 3.12 16.00 26.23
N SER A 104 2.58 14.84 26.61
CA SER A 104 1.13 14.59 26.77
C SER A 104 0.48 15.59 27.73
N VAL A 105 0.99 15.73 28.95
CA VAL A 105 0.48 16.71 29.93
C VAL A 105 0.62 18.15 29.43
N THR A 106 1.70 18.47 28.71
CA THR A 106 1.90 19.79 28.09
C THR A 106 0.85 20.07 27.02
N TRP A 107 0.54 19.08 26.18
CA TRP A 107 -0.48 19.16 25.14
C TRP A 107 -1.89 19.28 25.70
N ASP A 108 -2.23 18.50 26.73
CA ASP A 108 -3.52 18.60 27.40
C ASP A 108 -3.75 20.03 27.92
N SER A 109 -2.77 20.62 28.61
CA SER A 109 -2.83 22.02 29.07
C SER A 109 -2.88 23.08 27.95
N ILE A 110 -2.44 22.74 26.73
CA ILE A 110 -2.60 23.60 25.54
C ILE A 110 -4.03 23.49 25.00
N LEU A 111 -4.59 22.28 24.92
CA LEU A 111 -5.96 22.03 24.45
C LEU A 111 -7.01 22.63 25.39
N ASP A 112 -6.80 22.54 26.70
CA ASP A 112 -7.63 23.23 27.70
C ASP A 112 -7.67 24.75 27.45
N LYS A 113 -6.52 25.39 27.21
CA LYS A 113 -6.44 26.83 26.91
C LYS A 113 -7.06 27.21 25.56
N ILE A 114 -6.93 26.35 24.55
CA ILE A 114 -7.58 26.56 23.24
C ILE A 114 -9.10 26.52 23.42
N TRP A 115 -9.62 25.58 24.21
CA TRP A 115 -11.04 25.50 24.53
C TRP A 115 -11.53 26.72 25.32
N GLU A 116 -10.82 27.13 26.37
CA GLU A 116 -11.13 28.31 27.18
C GLU A 116 -11.12 29.63 26.38
N THR A 117 -10.38 29.68 25.25
CA THR A 117 -10.24 30.88 24.41
C THR A 117 -11.07 30.84 23.12
N MET A 118 -11.75 29.73 22.79
CA MET A 118 -12.66 29.69 21.65
C MET A 118 -13.93 30.52 21.92
N PRO A 119 -14.36 31.38 20.97
CA PRO A 119 -15.59 32.14 21.13
C PRO A 119 -16.82 31.25 21.23
N ALA A 120 -17.69 31.50 22.22
CA ALA A 120 -18.92 30.73 22.46
C ALA A 120 -19.80 30.53 21.20
N HIS A 121 -19.85 31.52 20.30
CA HIS A 121 -20.60 31.44 19.06
C HIS A 121 -20.13 30.34 18.07
N GLN A 122 -18.94 29.77 18.26
CA GLN A 122 -18.45 28.63 17.48
C GLN A 122 -18.89 27.28 18.10
N LEU A 123 -19.09 27.21 19.43
CA LEU A 123 -19.57 26.00 20.11
C LEU A 123 -21.05 25.72 19.78
N ASP A 124 -21.88 26.76 19.71
CA ASP A 124 -23.34 26.62 19.51
C ASP A 124 -23.71 26.07 18.11
N GLN A 125 -22.88 26.35 17.09
CA GLN A 125 -23.11 25.83 15.73
C GLN A 125 -22.95 24.30 15.68
N ASN A 126 -21.96 23.75 16.38
CA ASN A 126 -21.69 22.30 16.40
C ASN A 126 -22.80 21.52 17.13
N GLN A 127 -23.26 22.02 18.30
CA GLN A 127 -24.30 21.36 19.09
C GLN A 127 -25.67 21.35 18.38
N SER A 128 -25.98 22.40 17.61
CA SER A 128 -27.26 22.52 16.89
C SER A 128 -27.50 21.43 15.85
N THR A 129 -26.44 20.84 15.27
CA THR A 129 -26.58 19.83 14.21
C THR A 129 -27.00 18.43 14.69
N GLU A 130 -26.71 18.02 15.94
CA GLU A 130 -27.12 16.70 16.42
C GLU A 130 -28.58 16.66 16.90
N SER A 131 -29.08 17.73 17.53
CA SER A 131 -30.48 17.79 18.03
C SER A 131 -31.54 17.72 16.93
N SER A 132 -31.19 18.01 15.67
CA SER A 132 -32.15 18.08 14.55
C SER A 132 -32.59 16.69 14.00
N ARG A 133 -32.08 15.57 14.53
CA ARG A 133 -32.33 14.22 13.98
C ARG A 133 -33.42 13.39 14.67
N GLN A 134 -34.15 13.91 15.66
CA GLN A 134 -35.18 13.15 16.41
C GLN A 134 -36.66 13.59 16.17
N SER A 135 -36.98 14.34 15.11
CA SER A 135 -38.36 14.81 14.83
C SER A 135 -39.05 14.15 13.62
N THR A 136 -38.89 12.84 13.45
CA THR A 136 -39.73 12.05 12.52
C THR A 136 -41.10 11.77 13.13
N LYS A 137 -42.05 12.70 12.93
CA LYS A 137 -43.47 12.46 13.24
C LYS A 137 -44.05 11.37 12.31
N PRO A 138 -44.73 10.33 12.80
CA PRO A 138 -45.52 9.45 11.95
C PRO A 138 -46.78 10.18 11.46
N LEU A 139 -47.09 10.06 10.16
CA LEU A 139 -48.22 10.74 9.53
C LEU A 139 -49.38 9.77 9.24
N THR A 140 -50.25 9.57 10.23
CA THR A 140 -51.62 9.06 10.04
C THR A 140 -52.54 9.86 10.97
N ALA A 141 -53.52 10.63 10.50
CA ALA A 141 -54.65 10.29 9.62
C ALA A 141 -55.76 9.50 10.32
N TRP A 142 -56.39 10.12 11.32
CA TRP A 142 -57.81 9.92 11.63
C TRP A 142 -58.47 11.27 11.90
N GLN A 143 -59.59 11.54 11.22
CA GLN A 143 -60.43 12.71 11.43
C GLN A 143 -61.48 12.43 12.50
N GLN A 144 -61.90 13.50 13.18
CA GLN A 144 -63.24 13.70 13.76
C GLN A 144 -63.80 12.60 14.66
N HIS A 145 -63.97 12.90 15.95
CA HIS A 145 -65.29 13.22 16.53
C HIS A 145 -65.17 13.59 18.01
N GLY A 146 -66.13 14.39 18.50
CA GLY A 146 -66.69 14.17 19.84
C GLY A 146 -66.04 14.85 21.05
N SER A 147 -66.72 15.88 21.54
CA SER A 147 -66.96 16.22 22.95
C SER A 147 -65.80 16.43 23.94
N LEU A 148 -65.90 17.58 24.60
CA LEU A 148 -65.49 17.78 25.99
C LEU A 148 -65.91 16.60 26.89
N GLN A 149 -64.98 16.04 27.66
CA GLN A 149 -65.21 15.58 29.03
C GLN A 149 -63.89 15.35 29.77
N THR A 150 -63.76 15.92 30.97
CA THR A 150 -62.61 15.75 31.86
C THR A 150 -62.85 14.61 32.84
N PRO A 151 -62.08 13.50 32.80
CA PRO A 151 -62.08 12.51 33.87
C PRO A 151 -61.07 12.92 34.95
N SER A 152 -61.54 13.60 35.99
CA SER A 152 -60.77 13.78 37.22
C SER A 152 -60.49 12.41 37.87
N SER A 153 -59.25 11.92 37.77
CA SER A 153 -58.83 10.64 38.32
C SER A 153 -57.84 10.85 39.48
N PRO A 154 -57.95 10.10 40.61
CA PRO A 154 -57.45 10.56 41.89
C PRO A 154 -55.93 10.37 42.08
N ARG A 155 -55.37 11.20 42.98
CA ARG A 155 -54.07 10.96 43.62
C ARG A 155 -54.11 9.62 44.38
N ARG A 156 -53.71 8.52 43.74
CA ARG A 156 -53.22 7.35 44.48
C ARG A 156 -51.87 7.72 45.09
N ALA A 157 -51.87 8.06 46.37
CA ALA A 157 -50.65 8.21 47.15
C ALA A 157 -49.97 6.84 47.22
N ALA A 158 -48.98 6.61 46.35
CA ALA A 158 -48.19 5.39 46.38
C ALA A 158 -47.31 5.43 47.63
N GLN A 159 -47.74 4.74 48.69
CA GLN A 159 -46.86 4.34 49.78
C GLN A 159 -45.74 3.48 49.18
N ARG A 160 -44.58 4.12 48.96
CA ARG A 160 -43.33 3.41 48.74
C ARG A 160 -42.94 2.82 50.08
N GLU A 161 -43.33 1.57 50.30
CA GLU A 161 -42.72 0.77 51.36
C GLU A 161 -41.21 0.77 51.12
N LEU A 162 -40.46 1.21 52.14
CA LEU A 162 -39.01 1.18 52.08
C LEU A 162 -38.58 -0.30 52.09
N PRO A 163 -37.73 -0.76 51.16
CA PRO A 163 -37.27 -2.14 51.16
C PRO A 163 -36.59 -2.44 52.49
N SER A 164 -36.91 -3.59 53.08
CA SER A 164 -36.34 -4.00 54.37
C SER A 164 -34.81 -3.97 54.32
N ASN A 165 -34.15 -3.55 55.40
CA ASN A 165 -32.69 -3.42 55.44
C ASN A 165 -31.95 -4.73 55.06
N GLN A 166 -32.57 -5.89 55.25
CA GLN A 166 -32.04 -7.18 54.76
C GLN A 166 -31.98 -7.27 53.23
N GLN A 167 -32.99 -6.75 52.51
CA GLN A 167 -33.01 -6.71 51.05
C GLN A 167 -31.93 -5.77 50.52
N LEU A 168 -31.74 -4.61 51.16
CA LEU A 168 -30.68 -3.67 50.79
C LEU A 168 -29.29 -4.31 50.94
N LEU A 169 -29.01 -4.96 52.08
CA LEU A 169 -27.77 -5.70 52.31
C LEU A 169 -27.53 -6.78 51.24
N ALA A 170 -28.53 -7.61 50.95
CA ALA A 170 -28.43 -8.65 49.91
C ALA A 170 -28.09 -8.06 48.53
N THR A 171 -28.71 -6.93 48.13
CA THR A 171 -28.36 -6.27 46.86
C THR A 171 -26.94 -5.70 46.84
N MET A 172 -26.44 -5.20 47.97
CA MET A 172 -25.04 -4.74 48.08
C MET A 172 -24.05 -5.91 47.99
N GLU A 173 -24.35 -7.06 48.60
CA GLU A 173 -23.52 -8.27 48.49
C GLU A 173 -23.50 -8.84 47.07
N GLU A 174 -24.64 -8.86 46.36
CA GLU A 174 -24.68 -9.27 44.95
C GLU A 174 -23.85 -8.31 44.07
N LEU A 175 -23.98 -7.00 44.26
CA LEU A 175 -23.18 -6.00 43.54
C LEU A 175 -21.69 -6.14 43.82
N ALA A 176 -21.29 -6.40 45.07
CA ALA A 176 -19.90 -6.66 45.44
C ALA A 176 -19.36 -7.97 44.82
N ALA A 177 -20.16 -9.04 44.81
CA ALA A 177 -19.81 -10.29 44.13
C ALA A 177 -19.67 -10.10 42.61
N LYS A 178 -20.55 -9.30 42.01
CA LYS A 178 -20.53 -8.93 40.59
C LYS A 178 -19.33 -8.05 40.23
N HIS A 179 -18.87 -7.18 41.14
CA HIS A 179 -17.61 -6.44 40.99
C HIS A 179 -16.41 -7.41 40.99
N ARG A 180 -16.28 -8.24 42.03
CA ARG A 180 -15.17 -9.22 42.15
C ARG A 180 -15.07 -10.15 40.94
N ARG A 181 -16.20 -10.58 40.36
CA ARG A 181 -16.22 -11.37 39.11
C ARG A 181 -15.71 -10.59 37.88
N LYS A 182 -16.08 -9.32 37.72
CA LYS A 182 -15.54 -8.46 36.64
C LYS A 182 -14.04 -8.21 36.81
N GLU A 183 -13.61 -7.99 38.05
CA GLU A 183 -12.23 -7.68 38.42
C GLU A 183 -11.30 -8.88 38.17
N SER A 184 -11.71 -10.09 38.57
CA SER A 184 -11.01 -11.34 38.18
C SER A 184 -10.92 -11.46 36.65
N SER A 185 -12.05 -11.34 35.95
CA SER A 185 -12.10 -11.47 34.49
C SER A 185 -11.24 -10.43 33.74
N LEU A 186 -11.00 -9.26 34.34
CA LEU A 186 -10.14 -8.22 33.76
C LEU A 186 -8.66 -8.54 34.02
N ASN A 187 -8.31 -9.03 35.21
CA ASN A 187 -6.97 -9.52 35.52
C ASN A 187 -6.60 -10.73 34.65
N ASP A 188 -7.51 -11.70 34.48
CA ASP A 188 -7.34 -12.87 33.60
C ASP A 188 -7.10 -12.45 32.13
N ALA A 189 -7.80 -11.41 31.66
CA ALA A 189 -7.62 -10.86 30.32
C ALA A 189 -6.27 -10.13 30.16
N LEU A 190 -5.84 -9.39 31.18
CA LEU A 190 -4.56 -8.68 31.21
C LEU A 190 -3.37 -9.66 31.26
N ASP A 191 -3.49 -10.74 32.03
CA ASP A 191 -2.48 -11.80 32.11
C ASP A 191 -2.37 -12.57 30.77
N GLN A 192 -3.49 -12.81 30.09
CA GLN A 192 -3.49 -13.33 28.72
C GLN A 192 -2.85 -12.37 27.71
N ALA A 193 -3.12 -11.07 27.80
CA ALA A 193 -2.53 -10.07 26.92
C ALA A 193 -1.00 -10.02 27.08
N TYR A 194 -0.51 -10.00 28.32
CA TYR A 194 0.92 -10.02 28.65
C TYR A 194 1.62 -11.29 28.13
N ARG A 195 1.00 -12.47 28.27
CA ARG A 195 1.53 -13.73 27.70
C ARG A 195 1.63 -13.65 26.17
N ARG A 196 0.59 -13.15 25.48
CA ARG A 196 0.57 -12.98 24.02
C ARG A 196 1.64 -12.00 23.54
N GLU A 197 1.85 -10.88 24.25
CA GLU A 197 2.93 -9.94 23.92
C GLU A 197 4.31 -10.59 24.08
N LYS A 198 4.54 -11.31 25.18
CA LYS A 198 5.81 -12.00 25.45
C LYS A 198 6.15 -13.05 24.38
N ASP A 199 5.15 -13.76 23.86
CA ASP A 199 5.34 -14.70 22.76
C ASP A 199 5.56 -14.00 21.41
N VAL A 200 4.92 -12.85 21.15
CA VAL A 200 5.25 -12.00 19.98
C VAL A 200 6.68 -11.48 20.06
N GLN A 201 7.16 -11.04 21.24
CA GLN A 201 8.56 -10.63 21.45
C GLN A 201 9.56 -11.80 21.32
N ARG A 202 9.15 -13.04 21.63
CA ARG A 202 9.97 -14.24 21.39
C ARG A 202 10.07 -14.53 19.89
N ARG A 203 8.94 -14.54 19.18
CA ARG A 203 8.90 -14.76 17.71
C ARG A 203 9.69 -13.70 16.95
N LEU A 204 9.60 -12.43 17.37
CA LEU A 204 10.35 -11.33 16.76
C LEU A 204 11.87 -11.51 16.92
N ARG A 205 12.35 -11.94 18.10
CA ARG A 205 13.78 -12.23 18.32
C ARG A 205 14.28 -13.35 17.41
N LEU A 206 13.57 -14.48 17.37
CA LEU A 206 13.93 -15.62 16.50
C LEU A 206 13.96 -15.21 15.01
N ALA A 207 13.03 -14.35 14.56
CA ALA A 207 13.03 -13.84 13.19
C ALA A 207 14.20 -12.88 12.90
N THR A 208 14.64 -12.07 13.87
CA THR A 208 15.85 -11.25 13.74
C THR A 208 17.12 -12.13 13.71
N GLU A 209 17.23 -13.11 14.59
CA GLU A 209 18.34 -14.07 14.65
C GLU A 209 18.46 -14.88 13.35
N GLU A 210 17.34 -15.29 12.75
CA GLU A 210 17.31 -15.94 11.44
C GLU A 210 17.74 -15.00 10.31
N LEU A 211 17.28 -13.74 10.32
CA LEU A 211 17.66 -12.73 9.33
C LEU A 211 19.16 -12.39 9.39
N GLU A 212 19.71 -12.23 10.58
CA GLU A 212 21.16 -12.01 10.80
C GLU A 212 21.97 -13.20 10.29
N ARG A 213 21.52 -14.44 10.52
CA ARG A 213 22.16 -15.66 9.98
C ARG A 213 22.12 -15.71 8.45
N LEU A 214 20.98 -15.35 7.84
CA LEU A 214 20.84 -15.28 6.38
C LEU A 214 21.73 -14.19 5.77
N GLN A 215 21.87 -13.05 6.44
CA GLN A 215 22.79 -11.98 6.02
C GLN A 215 24.25 -12.44 6.07
N GLN A 216 24.68 -13.08 7.17
CA GLN A 216 26.02 -13.67 7.27
C GLN A 216 26.31 -14.71 6.17
N GLN A 217 25.32 -15.54 5.81
CA GLN A 217 25.44 -16.47 4.68
C GLN A 217 25.59 -15.73 3.33
N ASN A 218 24.86 -14.63 3.13
CA ASN A 218 24.97 -13.80 1.93
C ASN A 218 26.34 -13.11 1.83
N ASP A 219 26.87 -12.59 2.94
CA ASP A 219 28.20 -11.97 3.00
C ASP A 219 29.31 -12.99 2.65
N VAL A 220 29.21 -14.24 3.15
CA VAL A 220 30.14 -15.32 2.81
C VAL A 220 30.06 -15.71 1.33
N LEU A 221 28.86 -15.87 0.77
CA LEU A 221 28.67 -16.15 -0.66
C LEU A 221 29.20 -15.01 -1.54
N THR A 222 28.98 -13.76 -1.11
CA THR A 222 29.49 -12.56 -1.79
C THR A 222 31.02 -12.48 -1.73
N ALA A 223 31.65 -12.90 -0.63
CA ALA A 223 33.11 -13.02 -0.54
C ALA A 223 33.66 -14.12 -1.46
N GLN A 224 33.02 -15.30 -1.50
CA GLN A 224 33.39 -16.40 -2.39
C GLN A 224 33.24 -16.02 -3.88
N GLY A 225 32.17 -15.31 -4.24
CA GLY A 225 31.99 -14.78 -5.60
C GLY A 225 33.11 -13.81 -6.01
N LYS A 226 33.59 -12.96 -5.09
CA LYS A 226 34.72 -12.06 -5.31
C LYS A 226 36.05 -12.81 -5.47
N ASP A 227 36.33 -13.84 -4.66
CA ASP A 227 37.51 -14.70 -4.83
C ASP A 227 37.53 -15.39 -6.19
N MET A 228 36.42 -16.04 -6.58
CA MET A 228 36.32 -16.70 -7.89
C MET A 228 36.47 -15.69 -9.03
N SER A 229 35.87 -14.50 -8.93
CA SER A 229 36.01 -13.44 -9.95
C SER A 229 37.45 -12.94 -10.06
N ALA A 230 38.19 -12.81 -8.95
CA ALA A 230 39.60 -12.41 -8.97
C ALA A 230 40.47 -13.49 -9.64
N ARG A 231 40.26 -14.75 -9.29
CA ARG A 231 41.01 -15.90 -9.84
C ARG A 231 40.73 -16.12 -11.33
N LEU A 232 39.52 -15.81 -11.80
CA LEU A 232 39.20 -15.79 -13.23
C LEU A 232 39.96 -14.66 -13.95
N ALA A 233 39.96 -13.43 -13.41
CA ALA A 233 40.69 -12.31 -13.98
C ALA A 233 42.22 -12.54 -14.02
N GLU A 234 42.79 -13.19 -13.00
CA GLU A 234 44.21 -13.62 -13.00
C GLU A 234 44.49 -14.67 -14.08
N SER A 235 43.60 -15.64 -14.26
CA SER A 235 43.70 -16.67 -15.32
C SER A 235 43.63 -16.05 -16.72
N GLU A 236 42.70 -15.12 -16.95
CA GLU A 236 42.59 -14.37 -18.21
C GLU A 236 43.84 -13.51 -18.46
N ALA A 237 44.36 -12.82 -17.44
CA ALA A 237 45.58 -12.04 -17.54
C ALA A 237 46.82 -12.92 -17.83
N ALA A 238 46.89 -14.12 -17.28
CA ALA A 238 47.94 -15.10 -17.58
C ALA A 238 47.83 -15.63 -19.02
N SER A 239 46.62 -16.01 -19.44
CA SER A 239 46.30 -16.44 -20.81
C SER A 239 46.64 -15.35 -21.84
N GLY A 240 46.28 -14.10 -21.56
CA GLY A 240 46.61 -12.94 -22.39
C GLY A 240 48.11 -12.70 -22.53
N LYS A 241 48.90 -12.86 -21.45
CA LYS A 241 50.38 -12.81 -21.51
C LYS A 241 50.95 -13.95 -22.37
N LEU A 242 50.39 -15.16 -22.26
CA LEU A 242 50.83 -16.32 -23.03
C LEU A 242 50.53 -16.14 -24.54
N ARG A 243 49.36 -15.60 -24.89
CA ARG A 243 48.99 -15.25 -26.27
C ARG A 243 49.92 -14.21 -26.89
N ARG A 244 50.37 -13.20 -26.14
CA ARG A 244 51.35 -12.21 -26.63
C ARG A 244 52.68 -12.86 -26.98
N ARG A 245 53.24 -13.68 -26.07
CA ARG A 245 54.49 -14.42 -26.33
C ARG A 245 54.39 -15.30 -27.58
N LEU A 246 53.28 -16.01 -27.76
CA LEU A 246 53.03 -16.82 -28.97
C LEU A 246 52.88 -16.00 -30.27
N ALA A 247 52.54 -14.72 -30.18
CA ALA A 247 52.54 -13.81 -31.33
C ALA A 247 53.95 -13.27 -31.60
N GLU A 248 54.64 -12.80 -30.55
CA GLU A 248 56.03 -12.31 -30.57
C GLU A 248 57.00 -13.37 -31.12
N GLU A 249 56.85 -14.63 -30.73
CA GLU A 249 57.65 -15.77 -31.20
C GLU A 249 57.37 -16.12 -32.67
N LYS A 250 56.17 -15.84 -33.19
CA LYS A 250 55.81 -16.09 -34.61
C LYS A 250 56.22 -14.97 -35.55
N THR A 251 56.32 -13.72 -35.08
CA THR A 251 56.74 -12.58 -35.91
C THR A 251 58.12 -12.68 -36.59
N PRO A 252 59.22 -13.14 -35.96
CA PRO A 252 60.54 -13.18 -36.62
C PRO A 252 60.60 -14.12 -37.83
N ALA A 253 59.72 -15.14 -37.91
CA ALA A 253 59.69 -16.08 -39.02
C ALA A 253 59.19 -15.45 -40.34
N LEU A 254 58.44 -14.33 -40.29
CA LEU A 254 57.95 -13.62 -41.47
C LEU A 254 58.85 -12.46 -41.88
N ALA A 255 59.48 -11.76 -40.92
CA ALA A 255 60.35 -10.61 -41.19
C ALA A 255 61.56 -10.95 -42.08
N VAL A 256 62.13 -12.15 -41.94
CA VAL A 256 63.32 -12.59 -42.71
C VAL A 256 63.03 -12.80 -44.20
N ARG A 257 61.75 -12.96 -44.61
CA ARG A 257 61.38 -13.28 -46.00
C ARG A 257 61.03 -12.06 -46.86
N SER A 258 61.17 -10.84 -46.35
CA SER A 258 60.76 -9.60 -47.03
C SER A 258 61.92 -8.75 -47.60
N LEU A 259 63.15 -9.29 -47.66
CA LEU A 259 64.36 -8.56 -48.10
C LEU A 259 64.87 -8.98 -49.48
N GLN A 260 64.01 -8.95 -50.52
CA GLN A 260 64.49 -9.08 -51.90
C GLN A 260 63.52 -8.52 -52.97
N CYS A 261 63.63 -7.21 -53.27
CA CYS A 261 63.76 -6.65 -54.63
C CYS A 261 63.94 -5.10 -54.60
N PRO A 262 64.52 -4.48 -55.65
CA PRO A 262 64.93 -3.08 -55.65
C PRO A 262 63.87 -2.10 -56.22
N SER A 263 64.14 -0.79 -56.08
CA SER A 263 63.44 0.29 -56.78
C SER A 263 63.83 0.39 -58.27
N PRO A 264 63.08 1.18 -59.06
CA PRO A 264 63.60 2.53 -59.35
C PRO A 264 62.57 3.67 -59.23
N SER A 265 63.04 4.90 -59.45
CA SER A 265 62.33 6.19 -59.36
C SER A 265 62.21 6.83 -60.78
N PRO A 266 61.88 8.13 -60.99
CA PRO A 266 61.01 9.10 -60.28
C PRO A 266 60.04 9.89 -61.25
N SER A 267 59.39 10.95 -60.73
CA SER A 267 58.73 12.07 -61.47
C SER A 267 57.39 11.75 -62.19
N VAL A 268 56.50 12.69 -62.55
CA VAL A 268 56.47 14.18 -62.58
C VAL A 268 55.08 14.71 -62.08
N GLU A 269 54.92 16.04 -61.94
CA GLU A 269 53.73 16.95 -62.06
C GLU A 269 52.32 16.40 -62.48
N GLU A 270 51.15 17.04 -62.25
CA GLU A 270 50.68 18.22 -61.47
C GLU A 270 49.11 18.25 -61.50
N GLU A 271 48.48 19.27 -60.88
CA GLU A 271 47.11 19.82 -61.07
C GLU A 271 45.83 19.03 -60.66
N SER A 272 45.26 19.50 -59.55
CA SER A 272 43.83 19.67 -59.21
C SER A 272 42.73 19.24 -60.21
N ARG A 273 41.72 18.49 -59.70
CA ARG A 273 40.33 18.99 -59.48
C ARG A 273 39.35 17.95 -58.87
N HIS A 274 38.50 18.44 -57.98
CA HIS A 274 37.18 17.89 -57.61
C HIS A 274 36.10 18.43 -58.61
N PRO A 275 34.83 17.94 -58.69
CA PRO A 275 34.02 17.43 -57.57
C PRO A 275 33.15 16.18 -57.96
N PRO A 276 31.85 15.96 -57.60
CA PRO A 276 31.36 14.60 -57.29
C PRO A 276 30.20 14.10 -58.20
N GLY A 277 29.67 12.90 -57.93
CA GLY A 277 28.43 12.41 -58.56
C GLY A 277 28.03 11.01 -58.07
N SER A 278 26.80 10.87 -57.57
CA SER A 278 26.26 9.67 -56.94
C SER A 278 25.44 8.78 -57.89
N ASP A 279 25.18 7.55 -57.43
CA ASP A 279 23.97 6.73 -57.64
C ASP A 279 23.65 6.05 -59.01
N SER A 280 22.90 4.95 -58.87
CA SER A 280 22.02 4.28 -59.86
C SER A 280 22.59 3.12 -60.70
N ALA A 281 22.25 1.87 -60.30
CA ALA A 281 22.07 0.74 -61.21
C ALA A 281 21.20 -0.38 -60.58
N SER A 282 19.96 -0.52 -61.06
CA SER A 282 19.15 -1.75 -61.06
C SER A 282 19.07 -2.26 -62.52
N ASP A 283 18.48 -3.40 -62.91
CA ASP A 283 17.78 -4.54 -62.29
C ASP A 283 17.89 -5.73 -63.30
N GLU A 284 17.60 -6.99 -62.91
CA GLU A 284 17.38 -8.18 -63.81
C GLU A 284 18.57 -8.66 -64.70
N GLU A 285 18.72 -9.89 -65.24
CA GLU A 285 18.32 -11.32 -65.02
C GLU A 285 19.20 -12.20 -66.00
N LYS A 286 19.30 -13.55 -66.09
CA LYS A 286 18.67 -14.77 -65.50
C LYS A 286 19.57 -16.02 -65.79
N LEU A 287 19.61 -17.03 -64.88
CA LEU A 287 19.99 -18.48 -65.11
C LEU A 287 21.43 -18.79 -65.65
N VAL A 288 22.17 -19.87 -65.31
CA VAL A 288 21.94 -21.18 -64.64
C VAL A 288 23.12 -21.51 -63.69
N GLU A 289 22.91 -22.43 -62.74
CA GLU A 289 23.86 -23.09 -61.79
C GLU A 289 25.32 -23.30 -62.27
N SER A 290 26.36 -23.35 -61.40
CA SER A 290 26.37 -23.91 -60.03
C SER A 290 27.54 -23.48 -59.11
N ILE A 291 27.30 -23.54 -57.78
CA ILE A 291 28.25 -23.65 -56.64
C ILE A 291 28.89 -22.36 -56.05
N ALA A 292 28.65 -22.22 -54.73
CA ALA A 292 29.35 -21.44 -53.69
C ALA A 292 29.09 -19.91 -53.53
N THR A 293 28.60 -19.58 -52.32
CA THR A 293 28.75 -18.32 -51.53
C THR A 293 28.52 -16.96 -52.20
N ASP A 294 27.51 -16.22 -51.72
CA ASP A 294 27.66 -14.92 -51.06
C ASP A 294 26.36 -14.52 -50.32
N ASP A 295 26.41 -13.46 -49.49
CA ASP A 295 25.33 -12.94 -48.63
C ASP A 295 24.81 -11.56 -49.10
N GLU A 296 23.54 -11.24 -48.78
CA GLU A 296 22.87 -9.92 -48.89
C GLU A 296 22.72 -9.34 -50.35
N GLU A 297 21.76 -8.48 -50.70
CA GLU A 297 20.74 -7.76 -49.91
C GLU A 297 19.39 -7.63 -50.68
N ASP A 298 18.30 -7.45 -49.90
CA ASP A 298 16.97 -6.89 -50.20
C ASP A 298 16.19 -7.13 -51.54
N ARG A 299 15.04 -7.82 -51.40
CA ARG A 299 13.78 -7.36 -52.03
C ARG A 299 12.53 -7.67 -51.19
N ALA A 300 12.41 -7.00 -50.06
CA ALA A 300 11.12 -6.51 -49.52
C ALA A 300 9.90 -7.48 -49.50
N VAL A 301 10.05 -8.66 -48.89
CA VAL A 301 8.93 -9.25 -48.12
C VAL A 301 9.22 -8.95 -46.67
N GLN A 302 8.40 -8.11 -46.01
CA GLN A 302 8.50 -7.96 -44.55
C GLN A 302 8.24 -9.32 -43.90
N PRO A 303 9.23 -9.94 -43.24
CA PRO A 303 8.93 -11.05 -42.37
C PRO A 303 8.10 -10.48 -41.23
N LEU A 304 6.93 -11.05 -40.97
CA LEU A 304 6.32 -10.91 -39.65
C LEU A 304 7.30 -11.56 -38.67
N THR A 305 8.17 -10.75 -38.08
CA THR A 305 9.08 -11.15 -37.02
C THR A 305 8.23 -11.48 -35.80
N SER A 306 7.74 -12.72 -35.77
CA SER A 306 7.27 -13.38 -34.56
C SER A 306 8.49 -13.60 -33.67
N GLY A 307 9.03 -12.49 -33.13
CA GLY A 307 10.08 -12.50 -32.15
C GLY A 307 9.63 -13.43 -31.05
N SER A 308 10.36 -14.52 -30.87
CA SER A 308 10.02 -15.59 -29.94
C SER A 308 10.19 -15.05 -28.53
N VAL A 309 9.15 -14.36 -28.03
CA VAL A 309 9.10 -13.80 -26.67
C VAL A 309 9.45 -14.94 -25.74
N SER A 310 10.58 -14.82 -25.03
CA SER A 310 11.09 -15.94 -24.26
C SER A 310 10.04 -16.36 -23.24
N ALA A 311 9.94 -17.66 -22.94
CA ALA A 311 9.10 -18.12 -21.84
C ALA A 311 9.46 -17.37 -20.53
N MET A 312 10.73 -16.95 -20.39
CA MET A 312 11.19 -16.10 -19.30
C MET A 312 10.66 -14.65 -19.37
N ASP A 313 10.55 -14.06 -20.56
CA ASP A 313 9.99 -12.70 -20.72
C ASP A 313 8.48 -12.69 -20.49
N VAL A 314 7.77 -13.74 -20.95
CA VAL A 314 6.36 -13.97 -20.63
C VAL A 314 6.17 -14.12 -19.12
N TYR A 315 6.99 -14.94 -18.46
CA TYR A 315 6.97 -15.14 -17.01
C TYR A 315 7.27 -13.84 -16.24
N LEU A 316 8.33 -13.11 -16.58
CA LEU A 316 8.67 -11.83 -15.95
C LEU A 316 7.59 -10.76 -16.20
N GLY A 317 6.95 -10.76 -17.36
CA GLY A 317 5.78 -9.94 -17.66
C GLY A 317 4.59 -10.26 -16.77
N GLN A 318 4.31 -11.56 -16.53
CA GLN A 318 3.27 -12.01 -15.61
C GLN A 318 3.60 -11.63 -14.15
N CYS A 319 4.84 -11.83 -13.69
CA CYS A 319 5.28 -11.44 -12.34
C CYS A 319 5.12 -9.93 -12.08
N ARG A 320 5.58 -9.06 -13.00
CA ARG A 320 5.38 -7.60 -12.89
C ARG A 320 3.90 -7.20 -12.92
N SER A 321 3.10 -7.91 -13.72
CA SER A 321 1.65 -7.73 -13.75
C SER A 321 0.99 -8.15 -12.43
N PHE A 322 1.48 -9.20 -11.78
CA PHE A 322 1.01 -9.70 -10.48
C PHE A 322 1.42 -8.78 -9.32
N GLU A 323 2.63 -8.22 -9.33
CA GLU A 323 3.05 -7.18 -8.37
C GLU A 323 2.17 -5.93 -8.50
N THR A 324 1.93 -5.48 -9.73
CA THR A 324 1.03 -4.36 -10.05
C THR A 324 -0.41 -4.66 -9.62
N TYR A 325 -0.87 -5.91 -9.81
CA TYR A 325 -2.16 -6.41 -9.35
C TYR A 325 -2.27 -6.34 -7.83
N GLN A 326 -1.30 -6.88 -7.09
CA GLN A 326 -1.27 -6.82 -5.63
C GLN A 326 -1.22 -5.38 -5.11
N ALA A 327 -0.43 -4.51 -5.74
CA ALA A 327 -0.33 -3.11 -5.32
C ALA A 327 -1.67 -2.38 -5.49
N LYS A 328 -2.30 -2.51 -6.67
CA LYS A 328 -3.63 -1.91 -6.94
C LYS A 328 -4.71 -2.49 -6.02
N TRP A 329 -4.70 -3.79 -5.75
CA TRP A 329 -5.63 -4.41 -4.80
C TRP A 329 -5.41 -3.96 -3.36
N LYS A 330 -4.16 -3.80 -2.89
CA LYS A 330 -3.87 -3.23 -1.56
C LYS A 330 -4.39 -1.80 -1.42
N VAL A 331 -4.32 -0.99 -2.48
CA VAL A 331 -4.91 0.36 -2.52
C VAL A 331 -6.44 0.32 -2.52
N LEU A 332 -7.05 -0.62 -3.24
CA LEU A 332 -8.52 -0.80 -3.25
C LEU A 332 -9.05 -1.31 -1.90
N ASP A 333 -8.40 -2.32 -1.32
CA ASP A 333 -8.74 -2.91 -0.02
C ASP A 333 -8.62 -1.86 1.11
N ALA A 334 -7.77 -0.85 0.95
CA ALA A 334 -7.67 0.31 1.85
C ALA A 334 -8.69 1.42 1.57
N HIS A 335 -9.17 1.57 0.32
CA HIS A 335 -9.98 2.71 -0.14
C HIS A 335 -11.16 2.27 -1.06
N PRO A 336 -12.12 1.47 -0.56
CA PRO A 336 -13.16 0.84 -1.39
C PRO A 336 -14.07 1.83 -2.12
N ASP A 337 -14.32 3.02 -1.58
CA ASP A 337 -15.21 4.04 -2.18
C ASP A 337 -14.59 4.83 -3.36
N THR A 338 -13.36 4.51 -3.78
CA THR A 338 -12.68 5.24 -4.86
C THR A 338 -13.32 4.97 -6.22
N ARG A 339 -14.30 5.81 -6.62
CA ARG A 339 -15.05 5.73 -7.89
C ARG A 339 -14.21 5.66 -9.18
N LEU A 340 -12.93 5.99 -9.13
CA LEU A 340 -11.97 5.83 -10.23
C LEU A 340 -11.64 4.35 -10.56
N SER A 341 -12.03 3.40 -9.70
CA SER A 341 -11.44 2.06 -9.68
C SER A 341 -12.10 1.00 -10.58
N GLN A 342 -13.36 1.14 -11.02
CA GLN A 342 -14.06 0.03 -11.73
C GLN A 342 -13.36 -0.40 -13.04
N ASN A 343 -12.71 0.53 -13.74
CA ASN A 343 -11.88 0.26 -14.93
C ASN A 343 -10.37 0.18 -14.62
N ALA A 344 -9.97 0.33 -13.35
CA ALA A 344 -8.57 0.33 -12.92
C ALA A 344 -8.19 -0.87 -12.04
N ILE A 345 -9.18 -1.62 -11.52
CA ILE A 345 -9.01 -2.99 -11.02
C ILE A 345 -8.36 -3.81 -12.14
N PRO A 346 -7.15 -4.36 -11.94
CA PRO A 346 -6.57 -5.28 -12.89
C PRO A 346 -7.33 -6.60 -12.79
N TRP A 347 -8.26 -6.78 -13.72
CA TRP A 347 -8.99 -8.02 -13.91
C TRP A 347 -8.02 -9.15 -14.32
N PRO A 348 -8.35 -10.44 -14.08
CA PRO A 348 -7.50 -11.59 -14.40
C PRO A 348 -7.48 -11.93 -15.91
N VAL A 349 -7.26 -10.91 -16.74
CA VAL A 349 -7.32 -10.91 -18.20
C VAL A 349 -6.33 -9.87 -18.75
N SER A 350 -5.71 -10.17 -19.89
CA SER A 350 -4.72 -9.30 -20.55
C SER A 350 -5.29 -7.94 -20.99
N SER A 351 -6.59 -7.84 -21.23
CA SER A 351 -7.28 -6.58 -21.58
C SER A 351 -7.49 -5.63 -20.40
N GLY A 352 -7.46 -6.13 -19.16
CA GLY A 352 -7.86 -5.37 -17.98
C GLY A 352 -9.32 -4.90 -17.99
N GLN A 353 -10.24 -5.58 -18.68
CA GLN A 353 -11.66 -5.18 -18.79
C GLN A 353 -12.62 -6.24 -18.23
N MET A 354 -13.62 -5.81 -17.46
CA MET A 354 -14.62 -6.67 -16.80
C MET A 354 -15.36 -7.59 -17.77
N ARG A 355 -15.62 -7.14 -19.01
CA ARG A 355 -16.36 -7.93 -20.03
C ARG A 355 -15.64 -9.17 -20.52
N ASP A 356 -14.33 -9.27 -20.31
CA ASP A 356 -13.51 -10.39 -20.78
C ASP A 356 -13.30 -11.45 -19.68
N VAL A 357 -13.87 -11.24 -18.49
CA VAL A 357 -13.67 -12.06 -17.28
C VAL A 357 -14.55 -13.32 -17.34
N TYR A 358 -14.22 -14.19 -18.28
CA TYR A 358 -14.77 -15.54 -18.39
C TYR A 358 -14.05 -16.48 -17.42
N GLU A 359 -14.76 -17.49 -16.91
CA GLU A 359 -14.22 -18.46 -15.95
C GLU A 359 -12.97 -19.20 -16.49
N SER A 360 -12.91 -19.42 -17.80
CA SER A 360 -11.73 -19.92 -18.53
C SER A 360 -10.50 -19.04 -18.34
N ASN A 361 -10.64 -17.73 -18.53
CA ASN A 361 -9.56 -16.76 -18.41
C ASN A 361 -9.08 -16.64 -16.96
N VAL A 362 -10.02 -16.60 -16.00
CA VAL A 362 -9.72 -16.64 -14.56
C VAL A 362 -8.92 -17.90 -14.20
N LYS A 363 -9.30 -19.07 -14.72
CA LYS A 363 -8.59 -20.34 -14.49
C LYS A 363 -7.18 -20.37 -15.10
N VAL A 364 -6.96 -19.73 -16.26
CA VAL A 364 -5.63 -19.61 -16.88
C VAL A 364 -4.74 -18.65 -16.08
N PHE A 365 -5.26 -17.47 -15.69
CA PHE A 365 -4.53 -16.49 -14.90
C PHE A 365 -4.15 -17.02 -13.51
N ILE A 366 -5.08 -17.66 -12.79
CA ILE A 366 -4.78 -18.28 -11.49
C ILE A 366 -3.74 -19.39 -11.62
N ARG A 367 -3.72 -20.16 -12.72
CA ARG A 367 -2.71 -21.20 -12.96
C ARG A 367 -1.30 -20.61 -13.13
N GLY A 368 -1.14 -19.61 -14.01
CA GLY A 368 0.15 -18.92 -14.17
C GLY A 368 0.63 -18.21 -12.90
N MET A 369 -0.28 -17.69 -12.07
CA MET A 369 0.07 -17.18 -10.75
C MET A 369 0.51 -18.27 -9.77
N LEU A 370 -0.12 -19.46 -9.81
CA LEU A 370 0.27 -20.58 -8.94
C LEU A 370 1.67 -21.11 -9.27
N GLU A 371 2.02 -21.15 -10.56
CA GLU A 371 3.37 -21.50 -11.04
C GLU A 371 4.45 -20.50 -10.55
N ALA A 372 4.06 -19.28 -10.14
CA ALA A 372 4.93 -18.27 -9.53
C ALA A 372 4.86 -18.22 -7.97
N VAL A 373 4.03 -19.04 -7.33
CA VAL A 373 3.87 -19.12 -5.87
C VAL A 373 4.56 -20.38 -5.34
N PRO A 374 5.37 -20.32 -4.26
CA PRO A 374 5.99 -21.52 -3.69
C PRO A 374 4.96 -22.58 -3.26
N ASP A 375 5.21 -23.85 -3.56
CA ASP A 375 4.27 -24.98 -3.40
C ASP A 375 3.53 -24.99 -2.06
N LYS A 376 4.25 -24.76 -0.96
CA LYS A 376 3.73 -24.70 0.42
C LYS A 376 2.62 -23.65 0.64
N ASP A 377 2.55 -22.63 -0.21
CA ASP A 377 1.62 -21.51 -0.14
C ASP A 377 0.54 -21.56 -1.27
N GLN A 378 0.70 -22.44 -2.27
CA GLN A 378 -0.19 -22.53 -3.44
C GLN A 378 -1.64 -22.87 -3.10
N GLU A 379 -1.89 -23.79 -2.16
CA GLU A 379 -3.27 -24.14 -1.76
C GLU A 379 -3.95 -22.97 -1.01
N ALA A 380 -3.22 -22.34 -0.09
CA ALA A 380 -3.69 -21.18 0.66
C ALA A 380 -3.91 -19.94 -0.23
N PHE A 381 -3.13 -19.81 -1.32
CA PHE A 381 -3.33 -18.80 -2.36
C PHE A 381 -4.55 -19.13 -3.24
N SER A 382 -4.65 -20.37 -3.73
CA SER A 382 -5.77 -20.88 -4.53
C SER A 382 -7.11 -20.62 -3.83
N GLU A 383 -7.21 -21.00 -2.56
CA GLU A 383 -8.44 -20.88 -1.79
C GLU A 383 -8.79 -19.43 -1.44
N ARG A 384 -7.77 -18.57 -1.26
CA ARG A 384 -7.95 -17.13 -1.05
C ARG A 384 -8.50 -16.44 -2.30
N GLU A 385 -7.90 -16.66 -3.47
CA GLU A 385 -8.37 -16.05 -4.70
C GLU A 385 -9.70 -16.69 -5.17
N ARG A 386 -9.91 -18.00 -4.99
CA ARG A 386 -11.23 -18.64 -5.20
C ARG A 386 -12.34 -17.97 -4.40
N LYS A 387 -12.08 -17.62 -3.13
CA LYS A 387 -13.00 -16.82 -2.29
C LYS A 387 -13.08 -15.35 -2.72
N ARG A 388 -11.98 -14.75 -3.19
CA ARG A 388 -11.96 -13.37 -3.71
C ARG A 388 -12.80 -13.21 -4.99
N TRP A 389 -12.88 -14.25 -5.81
CA TRP A 389 -13.51 -14.25 -7.13
C TRP A 389 -14.79 -15.11 -7.22
N SER A 390 -15.38 -15.52 -6.09
CA SER A 390 -16.66 -16.24 -6.11
C SER A 390 -17.79 -15.35 -6.63
N GLN A 391 -18.80 -15.94 -7.27
CA GLN A 391 -19.98 -15.21 -7.75
C GLN A 391 -20.68 -14.43 -6.63
N GLU A 392 -20.67 -14.95 -5.40
CA GLU A 392 -21.19 -14.27 -4.21
C GLU A 392 -20.32 -13.07 -3.80
N ALA A 393 -19.00 -13.20 -3.76
CA ALA A 393 -18.08 -12.13 -3.38
C ALA A 393 -18.07 -10.99 -4.42
N ILE A 394 -18.11 -11.34 -5.71
CA ILE A 394 -18.31 -10.39 -6.81
C ILE A 394 -19.70 -9.76 -6.69
N GLY A 395 -20.74 -10.56 -6.52
CA GLY A 395 -22.13 -10.12 -6.40
C GLY A 395 -22.36 -9.17 -5.23
N HIS A 396 -21.73 -9.38 -4.07
CA HIS A 396 -21.77 -8.44 -2.95
C HIS A 396 -21.11 -7.10 -3.29
N ARG A 397 -19.86 -7.12 -3.79
CA ARG A 397 -19.16 -5.89 -4.22
C ARG A 397 -19.91 -5.09 -5.30
N LEU A 398 -20.70 -5.77 -6.13
CA LEU A 398 -21.53 -5.16 -7.17
C LEU A 398 -22.94 -4.76 -6.71
N ARG A 399 -23.41 -5.18 -5.52
CA ARG A 399 -24.71 -4.73 -4.95
C ARG A 399 -24.61 -3.32 -4.37
N ASP A 400 -23.49 -3.00 -3.73
CA ASP A 400 -23.28 -1.71 -3.07
C ASP A 400 -22.96 -0.58 -4.08
N THR A 401 -22.41 -0.94 -5.25
CA THR A 401 -22.33 -0.02 -6.38
C THR A 401 -23.68 0.05 -7.12
N ARG A 402 -24.11 1.26 -7.48
CA ARG A 402 -25.50 1.56 -7.92
C ARG A 402 -25.76 1.13 -9.38
N MET A 403 -25.60 -0.17 -9.70
CA MET A 403 -25.74 -0.76 -11.03
C MET A 403 -27.01 -0.28 -11.76
N SER A 404 -26.90 -0.08 -13.07
CA SER A 404 -28.03 0.25 -13.93
C SER A 404 -29.13 -0.83 -13.83
N ARG A 405 -30.39 -0.43 -14.02
CA ARG A 405 -31.54 -1.34 -13.87
C ARG A 405 -31.50 -2.49 -14.89
N GLY A 406 -30.91 -2.24 -16.06
CA GLY A 406 -30.72 -3.23 -17.13
C GLY A 406 -29.66 -4.28 -16.82
N LEU A 407 -28.48 -3.92 -16.28
CA LEU A 407 -27.44 -4.91 -15.96
C LEU A 407 -27.87 -5.84 -14.81
N ARG A 408 -28.65 -5.31 -13.85
CA ARG A 408 -29.33 -6.13 -12.82
C ARG A 408 -30.50 -6.95 -13.35
N GLN A 409 -30.96 -6.72 -14.58
CA GLN A 409 -31.97 -7.54 -15.23
C GLN A 409 -31.30 -8.67 -16.02
N ALA A 410 -30.34 -8.34 -16.90
CA ALA A 410 -29.56 -9.31 -17.67
C ALA A 410 -28.93 -10.43 -16.81
N LEU A 411 -28.32 -10.10 -15.66
CA LEU A 411 -27.78 -11.13 -14.75
C LEU A 411 -28.86 -12.08 -14.21
N ARG A 412 -30.06 -11.58 -13.90
CA ARG A 412 -31.18 -12.41 -13.41
C ARG A 412 -31.85 -13.22 -14.50
N ASP A 413 -31.78 -12.77 -15.74
CA ASP A 413 -32.31 -13.50 -16.89
C ASP A 413 -31.35 -14.67 -17.24
N VAL A 414 -30.04 -14.43 -17.17
CA VAL A 414 -29.00 -15.49 -17.20
C VAL A 414 -29.17 -16.49 -16.04
N GLU A 415 -29.38 -16.03 -14.80
CA GLU A 415 -29.66 -16.90 -13.64
C GLU A 415 -30.93 -17.76 -13.81
N ARG A 416 -31.85 -17.36 -14.70
CA ARG A 416 -33.10 -18.09 -15.02
C ARG A 416 -32.99 -19.00 -16.26
N GLY A 417 -31.82 -19.05 -16.90
CA GLY A 417 -31.64 -19.76 -18.17
C GLY A 417 -32.38 -19.11 -19.34
N ILE A 418 -32.79 -17.84 -19.21
CA ILE A 418 -33.38 -17.07 -20.30
C ILE A 418 -32.21 -16.53 -21.14
N ALA A 419 -32.05 -17.10 -22.34
CA ALA A 419 -31.09 -16.59 -23.31
C ALA A 419 -31.41 -15.14 -23.71
N VAL A 420 -30.36 -14.33 -23.87
CA VAL A 420 -30.40 -12.91 -24.27
C VAL A 420 -30.06 -12.79 -25.75
#